data_AF-A0A5Q0BGP0-F1
#
_entry.id   AF-A0A5Q0BGP0-F1
#
_cell.length_a   1.000
_cell.length_b   1.000
_cell.length_c   1.000
_cell.angle_alpha   90.00
_cell.angle_beta   90.00
_cell.angle_gamma   90.00
#
_symmetry.space_group_name_H-M   'P 1'
#
loop_
_entity.id
_entity.type
_entity.pdbx_description
1 polymer ?
#
loop_
_entity_poly.entity_id
_entity_poly.type
_entity_poly.pdbx_seq_one_letter_code
_entity_poly.pdbx_strand_id
1 'polypeptide(L)'
;MQTIDEALIEKFKQILCEPPSPGRQKEQVVQDFLEQHTELIPIPNRLNHHLHFQSVVSKFPLGTELTTDYVYITKSSDVWRVTLVELESPDKRIFTSDVKKTNTSAEFNAALNQVRSWKHYLDENKAEVIRRLDPLLQPINMRRNPIEFHFQLIIGRSEDKNLSVERKKHFRGLIDETGIDLLTFDQLIDWYRNDQRYKKLVLRLTGAQYAFKHMHFEPTQILSYVGPDRLSLSSDEFGRLKAAGYEMDKWSKGDLLTYNVKFAESTRNQELNKGRHSFYSK
;
A
#
# COMPACT_ATOMS: atom_id res chain seq x y z
N MET A 1 3.30 -22.89 1.67
CA MET A 1 4.11 -21.66 1.53
C MET A 1 4.40 -21.49 0.05
N GLN A 2 4.12 -20.34 -0.55
CA GLN A 2 4.55 -20.11 -1.94
C GLN A 2 6.08 -20.21 -2.02
N THR A 3 6.58 -20.95 -2.99
CA THR A 3 8.02 -21.08 -3.27
C THR A 3 8.61 -19.69 -3.53
N ILE A 4 9.84 -19.46 -3.07
CA ILE A 4 10.55 -18.20 -3.32
C ILE A 4 10.87 -18.13 -4.82
N ASP A 5 10.47 -17.04 -5.48
CA ASP A 5 10.85 -16.76 -6.87
C ASP A 5 12.22 -16.08 -6.89
N GLU A 6 13.28 -16.87 -7.04
CA GLU A 6 14.65 -16.37 -7.15
C GLU A 6 14.84 -15.51 -8.40
N ALA A 7 14.14 -15.80 -9.50
CA ALA A 7 14.25 -15.02 -10.72
C ALA A 7 13.67 -13.61 -10.54
N LEU A 8 12.60 -13.47 -9.75
CA LEU A 8 12.07 -12.16 -9.36
C LEU A 8 13.09 -11.36 -8.53
N ILE A 9 13.75 -12.01 -7.57
CA ILE A 9 14.77 -11.37 -6.74
C ILE A 9 15.94 -10.87 -7.60
N GLU A 10 16.43 -11.69 -8.52
CA GLU A 10 17.53 -11.29 -9.40
C GLU A 10 17.13 -10.15 -10.34
N LYS A 11 15.92 -10.16 -10.90
CA LYS A 11 15.38 -9.01 -11.66
C LYS A 11 15.31 -7.75 -10.82
N PHE A 12 14.88 -7.86 -9.56
CA PHE A 12 14.83 -6.69 -8.69
C PHE A 12 16.23 -6.16 -8.40
N LYS A 13 17.20 -7.03 -8.09
CA LYS A 13 18.60 -6.63 -7.89
C LYS A 13 19.18 -5.94 -9.12
N GLN A 14 18.91 -6.45 -10.32
CA GLN A 14 19.31 -5.81 -11.58
C GLN A 14 18.76 -4.39 -11.67
N ILE A 15 17.46 -4.21 -11.43
CA ILE A 15 16.83 -2.88 -11.40
C ILE A 15 17.47 -1.97 -10.36
N LEU A 16 17.86 -2.48 -9.20
CA LEU A 16 18.52 -1.68 -8.18
C LEU A 16 19.97 -1.29 -8.57
N CYS A 17 20.67 -2.11 -9.35
CA CYS A 17 22.08 -1.85 -9.73
C CYS A 17 22.25 -1.09 -11.05
N GLU A 18 21.36 -1.27 -12.02
CA GLU A 18 21.51 -0.72 -13.38
C GLU A 18 20.95 0.70 -13.48
N PRO A 19 21.59 1.61 -14.23
CA PRO A 19 21.03 2.95 -14.45
C PRO A 19 19.65 2.84 -15.12
N PRO A 20 18.73 3.79 -14.86
CA PRO A 20 17.43 3.78 -15.52
C PRO A 20 17.59 4.04 -17.02
N SER A 21 16.60 3.64 -17.81
CA SER A 21 16.55 4.00 -19.23
C SER A 21 16.56 5.53 -19.42
N PRO A 22 17.14 6.04 -20.52
CA PRO A 22 17.22 7.47 -20.78
C PRO A 22 15.86 8.18 -20.64
N GLY A 23 15.83 9.28 -19.90
CA GLY A 23 14.62 10.06 -19.65
C GLY A 23 13.73 9.53 -18.50
N ARG A 24 14.10 8.42 -17.85
CA ARG A 24 13.41 7.91 -16.66
C ARG A 24 14.21 8.15 -15.39
N GLN A 25 13.51 8.53 -14.32
CA GLN A 25 14.11 8.57 -12.99
C GLN A 25 14.16 7.17 -12.39
N LYS A 26 15.26 6.85 -11.70
CA LYS A 26 15.49 5.56 -11.05
C LYS A 26 14.39 5.19 -10.06
N GLU A 27 13.96 6.16 -9.25
CA GLU A 27 12.86 6.03 -8.29
C GLU A 27 11.56 5.58 -8.97
N GLN A 28 11.21 6.18 -10.12
CA GLN A 28 10.01 5.78 -10.86
C GLN A 28 10.14 4.37 -11.47
N VAL A 29 11.33 3.96 -11.91
CA VAL A 29 11.56 2.58 -12.40
C VAL A 29 11.35 1.57 -11.28
N VAL A 30 11.89 1.85 -10.09
CA VAL A 30 11.73 1.01 -8.90
C VAL A 30 10.27 0.95 -8.46
N GLN A 31 9.58 2.09 -8.41
CA GLN A 31 8.17 2.15 -8.07
C GLN A 31 7.30 1.32 -9.02
N ASP A 32 7.47 1.51 -10.33
CA ASP A 32 6.72 0.74 -11.33
C ASP A 32 6.94 -0.77 -11.15
N PHE A 33 8.19 -1.17 -10.90
CA PHE A 33 8.51 -2.58 -10.66
C PHE A 33 7.83 -3.13 -9.41
N LEU A 34 7.87 -2.41 -8.29
CA LEU A 34 7.20 -2.81 -7.04
C LEU A 34 5.67 -2.87 -7.22
N GLU A 35 5.10 -1.98 -8.01
CA GLU A 35 3.66 -1.98 -8.29
C GLU A 35 3.23 -3.12 -9.22
N GLN A 36 4.13 -3.66 -10.06
CA GLN A 36 3.88 -4.91 -10.80
C GLN A 36 4.14 -6.16 -9.95
N HIS A 37 5.10 -6.07 -9.03
CA HIS A 37 5.57 -7.15 -8.18
C HIS A 37 5.29 -6.86 -6.71
N THR A 38 4.02 -6.60 -6.41
CA THR A 38 3.55 -6.15 -5.09
C THR A 38 3.83 -7.12 -3.93
N GLU A 39 4.16 -8.37 -4.22
CA GLU A 39 4.67 -9.36 -3.27
C GLU A 39 6.01 -8.95 -2.65
N LEU A 40 6.79 -8.07 -3.31
CA LEU A 40 8.01 -7.47 -2.78
C LEU A 40 7.74 -6.30 -1.81
N ILE A 41 6.53 -5.75 -1.78
CA ILE A 41 6.18 -4.62 -0.89
C ILE A 41 5.94 -5.16 0.53
N PRO A 42 6.79 -4.80 1.52
CA PRO A 42 6.66 -5.26 2.89
C PRO A 42 5.59 -4.46 3.62
N ILE A 43 4.97 -5.09 4.62
CA ILE A 43 3.96 -4.46 5.50
C ILE A 43 4.41 -4.69 6.96
N PRO A 44 5.51 -4.06 7.41
CA PRO A 44 6.10 -4.35 8.72
C PRO A 44 5.19 -3.97 9.89
N ASN A 45 4.36 -2.92 9.75
CA ASN A 45 3.49 -2.40 10.82
C ASN A 45 2.09 -3.02 10.84
N ARG A 46 1.97 -4.29 10.44
CA ARG A 46 0.70 -4.97 10.20
C ARG A 46 -0.10 -5.19 11.49
N LEU A 47 -1.32 -4.64 11.55
CA LEU A 47 -2.31 -4.98 12.56
C LEU A 47 -3.00 -6.34 12.28
N ASN A 48 -3.74 -6.87 13.25
CA ASN A 48 -4.29 -8.22 13.25
C ASN A 48 -5.37 -8.49 12.18
N HIS A 49 -6.00 -7.47 11.57
CA HIS A 49 -6.85 -7.66 10.39
C HIS A 49 -6.09 -7.59 9.06
N HIS A 50 -4.76 -7.67 9.12
CA HIS A 50 -3.85 -7.65 7.97
C HIS A 50 -4.00 -6.38 7.10
N LEU A 51 -3.59 -6.47 5.84
CA LEU A 51 -3.66 -5.37 4.87
C LEU A 51 -5.10 -5.13 4.42
N HIS A 52 -5.60 -3.92 4.63
CA HIS A 52 -6.98 -3.56 4.30
C HIS A 52 -7.21 -3.67 2.78
N PHE A 53 -8.27 -4.40 2.41
CA PHE A 53 -8.59 -4.78 1.03
C PHE A 53 -7.45 -5.42 0.24
N GLN A 54 -6.41 -5.92 0.92
CA GLN A 54 -5.19 -6.41 0.29
C GLN A 54 -4.62 -5.42 -0.74
N SER A 55 -4.68 -4.11 -0.43
CA SER A 55 -4.38 -3.05 -1.38
C SER A 55 -3.35 -2.04 -0.87
N VAL A 56 -2.66 -1.40 -1.80
CA VAL A 56 -1.87 -0.18 -1.58
C VAL A 56 -2.41 0.93 -2.48
N VAL A 57 -2.24 2.18 -2.08
CA VAL A 57 -2.62 3.35 -2.88
C VAL A 57 -1.36 4.01 -3.41
N SER A 58 -1.15 3.94 -4.72
CA SER A 58 -0.04 4.57 -5.44
C SER A 58 -0.24 6.09 -5.50
N LYS A 59 0.87 6.83 -5.33
CA LYS A 59 0.95 8.29 -5.50
C LYS A 59 -0.18 9.04 -4.77
N PHE A 60 -0.40 8.72 -3.50
CA PHE A 60 -1.48 9.32 -2.72
C PHE A 60 -1.15 10.78 -2.36
N PRO A 61 -2.00 11.76 -2.75
CA PRO A 61 -1.77 13.16 -2.43
C PRO A 61 -2.26 13.49 -1.02
N LEU A 62 -1.35 13.97 -0.16
CA LEU A 62 -1.68 14.51 1.16
C LEU A 62 -2.28 15.92 1.04
N GLY A 63 -1.76 16.70 0.10
CA GLY A 63 -2.19 18.06 -0.20
C GLY A 63 -2.06 18.37 -1.68
N THR A 64 -1.83 19.64 -2.02
CA THR A 64 -1.56 20.08 -3.40
C THR A 64 -0.12 19.79 -3.83
N GLU A 65 0.83 19.88 -2.90
CA GLU A 65 2.28 19.80 -3.18
C GLU A 65 2.92 18.52 -2.64
N LEU A 66 2.28 17.84 -1.70
CA LEU A 66 2.82 16.66 -1.02
C LEU A 66 2.13 15.40 -1.51
N THR A 67 2.92 14.50 -2.10
CA THR A 67 2.48 13.19 -2.59
C THR A 67 3.42 12.12 -2.08
N THR A 68 2.87 11.07 -1.49
CA THR A 68 3.63 9.88 -1.07
C THR A 68 3.88 8.97 -2.28
N ASP A 69 4.90 8.12 -2.27
CA ASP A 69 5.01 7.09 -3.30
C ASP A 69 3.90 6.05 -3.23
N TYR A 70 3.59 5.58 -2.02
CA TYR A 70 2.40 4.81 -1.75
C TYR A 70 1.94 4.87 -0.29
N VAL A 71 0.69 4.51 -0.08
CA VAL A 71 0.06 4.37 1.23
C VAL A 71 -0.51 2.98 1.38
N TYR A 72 -0.43 2.42 2.57
CA TYR A 72 -1.18 1.22 2.92
C TYR A 72 -1.91 1.37 4.25
N ILE A 73 -3.05 0.69 4.36
CA ILE A 73 -3.90 0.73 5.54
C ILE A 73 -3.95 -0.66 6.16
N THR A 74 -3.75 -0.73 7.46
CA THR A 74 -4.04 -1.93 8.26
C THR A 74 -4.97 -1.54 9.40
N LYS A 75 -5.67 -2.51 9.98
CA LYS A 75 -6.61 -2.23 11.07
C LYS A 75 -6.67 -3.35 12.09
N SER A 76 -7.11 -3.03 13.28
CA SER A 76 -7.62 -3.95 14.31
C SER A 76 -9.09 -3.67 14.54
N SER A 77 -9.72 -4.22 15.58
CA SER A 77 -11.12 -3.90 15.91
C SER A 77 -11.30 -2.48 16.45
N ASP A 78 -10.23 -1.84 16.91
CA ASP A 78 -10.23 -0.59 17.68
C ASP A 78 -9.33 0.51 17.10
N VAL A 79 -8.46 0.23 16.12
CA VAL A 79 -7.59 1.25 15.51
C VAL A 79 -7.39 1.05 14.01
N TRP A 80 -7.27 2.16 13.30
CA TRP A 80 -6.76 2.23 11.93
C TRP A 80 -5.31 2.68 11.95
N ARG A 81 -4.48 1.99 11.18
CA ARG A 81 -3.10 2.42 10.92
C ARG A 81 -2.90 2.69 9.45
N VAL A 82 -2.55 3.94 9.15
CA VAL A 82 -2.24 4.42 7.81
C VAL A 82 -0.73 4.63 7.75
N THR A 83 -0.02 3.86 6.92
CA THR A 83 1.42 4.06 6.72
C THR A 83 1.65 4.80 5.40
N LEU A 84 2.31 5.95 5.48
CA LEU A 84 2.78 6.74 4.35
C LEU A 84 4.23 6.33 4.02
N VAL A 85 4.50 6.01 2.75
CA VAL A 85 5.80 5.49 2.33
C VAL A 85 6.44 6.36 1.25
N GLU A 86 7.70 6.67 1.46
CA GLU A 86 8.61 7.27 0.47
C GLU A 86 9.64 6.24 -0.03
N LEU A 87 9.89 6.26 -1.33
CA LEU A 87 10.89 5.52 -2.08
C LEU A 87 11.90 6.50 -2.66
N GLU A 88 13.10 6.46 -2.14
CA GLU A 88 14.23 7.22 -2.67
C GLU A 88 15.10 6.37 -3.58
N SER A 89 16.03 6.98 -4.31
CA SER A 89 16.94 6.21 -5.17
C SER A 89 17.75 5.18 -4.36
N PRO A 90 17.90 3.93 -4.84
CA PRO A 90 18.82 2.96 -4.26
C PRO A 90 20.29 3.42 -4.32
N ASP A 91 20.61 4.39 -5.19
CA ASP A 91 21.95 4.90 -5.38
C ASP A 91 22.32 6.01 -4.37
N LYS A 92 21.33 6.56 -3.64
CA LYS A 92 21.56 7.58 -2.60
C LYS A 92 22.29 6.98 -1.42
N ARG A 93 23.34 7.68 -0.95
CA ARG A 93 24.10 7.25 0.22
C ARG A 93 23.33 7.60 1.49
N ILE A 94 23.36 6.72 2.48
CA ILE A 94 22.81 6.96 3.81
C ILE A 94 23.82 7.74 4.65
N PHE A 95 25.09 7.34 4.58
CA PHE A 95 26.19 7.95 5.32
C PHE A 95 27.19 8.66 4.41
N THR A 96 27.92 9.62 4.98
CA THR A 96 29.05 10.25 4.27
C THR A 96 30.17 9.24 3.99
N SER A 97 31.05 9.54 3.04
CA SER A 97 32.20 8.69 2.72
C SER A 97 33.29 8.67 3.80
N ASP A 98 33.26 9.60 4.76
CA ASP A 98 34.18 9.58 5.90
C ASP A 98 33.79 8.44 6.85
N VAL A 99 34.47 7.30 6.72
CA VAL A 99 34.21 6.11 7.55
C VAL A 99 34.62 6.28 9.02
N LYS A 100 35.41 7.31 9.35
CA LYS A 100 35.82 7.59 10.74
C LYS A 100 34.71 8.30 11.52
N LYS A 101 33.73 8.89 10.83
CA LYS A 101 32.60 9.61 11.42
C LYS A 101 31.28 8.98 10.97
N THR A 102 30.35 8.84 11.91
CA THR A 102 29.02 8.28 11.60
C THR A 102 28.03 9.39 11.26
N ASN A 103 28.36 10.20 10.25
CA ASN A 103 27.49 11.29 9.79
C ASN A 103 26.62 10.83 8.63
N THR A 104 25.34 11.20 8.66
CA THR A 104 24.41 11.00 7.54
C THR A 104 24.77 11.89 6.35
N SER A 105 24.45 11.43 5.14
CA SER A 105 24.66 12.21 3.92
C SER A 105 23.64 13.36 3.80
N ALA A 106 23.95 14.35 2.97
CA ALA A 106 23.00 15.42 2.64
C ALA A 106 21.74 14.87 1.93
N GLU A 107 21.89 13.88 1.05
CA GLU A 107 20.79 13.25 0.32
C GLU A 107 19.84 12.53 1.27
N PHE A 108 20.39 11.78 2.23
CA PHE A 108 19.60 11.10 3.26
C PHE A 108 18.87 12.10 4.14
N ASN A 109 19.54 13.19 4.55
CA ASN A 109 18.90 14.22 5.36
C ASN A 109 17.77 14.94 4.59
N ALA A 110 17.92 15.15 3.29
CA ALA A 110 16.85 15.71 2.44
C ALA A 110 15.64 14.78 2.38
N ALA A 111 15.84 13.48 2.12
CA ALA A 111 14.79 12.47 2.12
C ALA A 111 14.07 12.37 3.48
N LEU A 112 14.83 12.35 4.57
CA LEU A 112 14.26 12.31 5.92
C LEU A 112 13.43 13.57 6.21
N ASN A 113 13.89 14.74 5.76
CA ASN A 113 13.16 15.99 5.90
C ASN A 113 11.88 16.02 5.04
N GLN A 114 11.88 15.40 3.87
CA GLN A 114 10.67 15.22 3.07
C GLN A 114 9.61 14.44 3.84
N VAL A 115 9.96 13.29 4.44
CA VAL A 115 9.00 12.52 5.26
C VAL A 115 8.58 13.26 6.53
N ARG A 116 9.49 14.01 7.17
CA ARG A 116 9.15 14.89 8.30
C ARG A 116 8.17 16.00 7.91
N SER A 117 8.26 16.54 6.69
CA SER A 117 7.32 17.55 6.21
C SER A 117 5.88 17.02 6.16
N TRP A 118 5.69 15.72 5.89
CA TRP A 118 4.37 15.09 5.93
C TRP A 118 3.80 14.99 7.35
N LYS A 119 4.65 14.74 8.35
CA LYS A 119 4.24 14.77 9.76
C LYS A 119 3.69 16.15 10.12
N HIS A 120 4.46 17.18 9.83
CA HIS A 120 4.04 18.56 10.10
C HIS A 120 2.76 18.93 9.35
N TYR A 121 2.66 18.57 8.07
CA TYR A 121 1.45 18.78 7.28
C TYR A 121 0.23 18.09 7.90
N LEU A 122 0.39 16.85 8.39
CA LEU A 122 -0.68 16.10 9.04
C LEU A 122 -1.15 16.72 10.35
N ASP A 123 -0.26 17.37 11.12
CA ASP A 123 -0.65 18.02 12.38
C ASP A 123 -1.71 19.12 12.14
N GLU A 124 -1.63 19.80 10.99
CA GLU A 124 -2.55 20.89 10.62
C GLU A 124 -3.69 20.42 9.70
N ASN A 125 -3.47 19.39 8.88
CA ASN A 125 -4.37 19.01 7.79
C ASN A 125 -4.92 17.58 7.91
N LYS A 126 -4.87 16.98 9.11
CA LYS A 126 -5.33 15.60 9.37
C LYS A 126 -6.72 15.30 8.81
N ALA A 127 -7.66 16.23 9.00
CA ALA A 127 -9.05 16.06 8.57
C ALA A 127 -9.18 15.92 7.04
N GLU A 128 -8.42 16.69 6.27
CA GLU A 128 -8.43 16.62 4.80
C GLU A 128 -7.83 15.30 4.30
N VAL A 129 -6.73 14.85 4.91
CA VAL A 129 -6.13 13.56 4.58
C VAL A 129 -7.09 12.41 4.89
N ILE A 130 -7.74 12.44 6.06
CA ILE A 130 -8.75 11.44 6.43
C ILE A 130 -9.94 11.48 5.46
N ARG A 131 -10.40 12.66 5.06
CA ARG A 131 -11.50 12.81 4.09
C ARG A 131 -11.18 12.14 2.75
N ARG A 132 -9.93 12.22 2.30
CA ARG A 132 -9.45 11.54 1.09
C ARG A 132 -9.41 10.02 1.26
N LEU A 133 -9.08 9.53 2.46
CA LEU A 133 -9.05 8.10 2.79
C LEU A 133 -10.42 7.51 3.13
N ASP A 134 -11.41 8.31 3.53
CA ASP A 134 -12.76 7.87 3.98
C ASP A 134 -13.42 6.82 3.07
N PRO A 135 -13.32 6.90 1.71
CA PRO A 135 -13.88 5.85 0.86
C PRO A 135 -13.33 4.45 1.13
N LEU A 136 -12.09 4.35 1.62
CA LEU A 136 -11.42 3.10 1.99
C LEU A 136 -11.55 2.79 3.50
N LEU A 137 -12.09 3.66 4.34
CA LEU A 137 -12.23 3.38 5.78
C LEU A 137 -13.49 2.53 6.02
N GLN A 138 -13.35 1.22 5.85
CA GLN A 138 -14.44 0.24 5.95
C GLN A 138 -14.12 -0.94 6.87
N PRO A 139 -15.10 -1.52 7.58
CA PRO A 139 -16.54 -1.23 7.55
C PRO A 139 -16.93 0.05 8.30
N ILE A 140 -18.14 0.55 8.04
CA ILE A 140 -18.66 1.82 8.59
C ILE A 140 -18.65 1.89 10.12
N ASN A 141 -18.90 0.77 10.80
CA ASN A 141 -18.90 0.70 12.27
C ASN A 141 -17.51 0.93 12.88
N MET A 142 -16.44 0.80 12.09
CA MET A 142 -15.07 1.05 12.53
C MET A 142 -14.56 2.43 12.12
N ARG A 143 -15.31 3.23 11.34
CA ARG A 143 -14.84 4.54 10.85
C ARG A 143 -14.47 5.53 11.94
N ARG A 144 -15.08 5.39 13.13
CA ARG A 144 -14.82 6.26 14.29
C ARG A 144 -13.63 5.81 15.12
N ASN A 145 -13.02 4.67 14.80
CA ASN A 145 -11.82 4.22 15.49
C ASN A 145 -10.71 5.26 15.30
N PRO A 146 -9.83 5.45 16.30
CA PRO A 146 -8.63 6.24 16.16
C PRO A 146 -7.83 5.88 14.89
N ILE A 147 -7.25 6.92 14.27
CA ILE A 147 -6.38 6.77 13.10
C ILE A 147 -4.96 7.19 13.49
N GLU A 148 -4.06 6.20 13.47
CA GLU A 148 -2.62 6.34 13.63
C GLU A 148 -1.95 6.52 12.27
N PHE A 149 -1.11 7.54 12.15
CA PHE A 149 -0.27 7.74 10.97
C PHE A 149 1.15 7.25 11.27
N HIS A 150 1.63 6.32 10.44
CA HIS A 150 2.99 5.82 10.45
C HIS A 150 3.71 6.28 9.19
N PHE A 151 5.04 6.31 9.25
CA PHE A 151 5.87 6.89 8.21
C PHE A 151 7.03 5.96 7.94
N GLN A 152 7.31 5.72 6.66
CA GLN A 152 8.34 4.80 6.22
C GLN A 152 9.16 5.44 5.10
N LEU A 153 10.48 5.31 5.19
CA LEU A 153 11.43 5.75 4.17
C LEU A 153 12.25 4.55 3.71
N ILE A 154 12.19 4.26 2.40
CA ILE A 154 13.02 3.23 1.77
C ILE A 154 14.09 3.95 0.94
N ILE A 155 15.37 3.82 1.33
CA ILE A 155 16.48 4.56 0.72
C ILE A 155 17.76 3.73 0.72
N GLY A 156 18.53 3.83 -0.36
CA GLY A 156 19.89 3.30 -0.43
C GLY A 156 19.99 1.77 -0.29
N ARG A 157 21.22 1.29 -0.12
CA ARG A 157 21.55 -0.13 -0.01
C ARG A 157 22.06 -0.51 1.38
N SER A 158 21.82 -1.77 1.75
CA SER A 158 22.24 -2.34 3.03
C SER A 158 23.74 -2.28 3.25
N GLU A 159 24.56 -2.33 2.20
CA GLU A 159 26.02 -2.28 2.31
C GLU A 159 26.51 -1.00 3.01
N ASP A 160 25.93 0.16 2.70
CA ASP A 160 26.34 1.45 3.27
C ASP A 160 25.99 1.54 4.77
N LYS A 161 24.76 1.10 5.11
CA LYS A 161 24.28 0.98 6.50
C LYS A 161 25.09 -0.04 7.29
N ASN A 162 25.43 -1.17 6.67
CA ASN A 162 26.03 -2.31 7.36
C ASN A 162 27.57 -2.26 7.43
N LEU A 163 28.19 -1.22 6.86
CA LEU A 163 29.64 -1.07 6.79
C LEU A 163 30.33 -1.11 8.15
N SER A 164 29.68 -0.60 9.21
CA SER A 164 30.19 -0.67 10.59
C SER A 164 29.08 -0.86 11.62
N VAL A 165 29.45 -1.29 12.83
CA VAL A 165 28.50 -1.45 13.96
C VAL A 165 27.92 -0.10 14.37
N GLU A 166 28.74 0.95 14.35
CA GLU A 166 28.36 2.33 14.70
C GLU A 166 27.32 2.86 13.72
N ARG A 167 27.48 2.63 12.41
CA ARG A 167 26.49 3.00 11.39
C ARG A 167 25.16 2.28 11.60
N LYS A 168 25.18 0.98 11.88
CA LYS A 168 23.97 0.21 12.21
C LYS A 168 23.25 0.79 13.45
N LYS A 169 24.02 1.08 14.51
CA LYS A 169 23.48 1.68 15.75
C LYS A 169 22.91 3.08 15.50
N HIS A 170 23.62 3.91 14.73
CA HIS A 170 23.16 5.26 14.40
C HIS A 170 21.89 5.23 13.54
N PHE A 171 21.84 4.36 12.53
CA PHE A 171 20.65 4.15 11.71
C PHE A 171 19.45 3.70 12.56
N ARG A 172 19.68 2.82 13.54
CA ARG A 172 18.64 2.44 14.51
C ARG A 172 18.22 3.61 15.40
N GLY A 173 19.19 4.38 15.91
CA GLY A 173 18.92 5.58 16.72
C GLY A 173 18.06 6.60 15.98
N LEU A 174 18.26 6.78 14.66
CA LEU A 174 17.41 7.64 13.83
C LEU A 174 15.96 7.16 13.77
N ILE A 175 15.72 5.85 13.70
CA ILE A 175 14.36 5.28 13.76
C ILE A 175 13.72 5.64 15.10
N ASP A 176 14.44 5.40 16.19
CA ASP A 176 13.93 5.63 17.55
C ASP A 176 13.69 7.13 17.83
N GLU A 177 14.58 8.02 17.34
CA GLU A 177 14.44 9.49 17.48
C GLU A 177 13.27 10.04 16.65
N THR A 178 13.14 9.60 15.40
CA THR A 178 12.20 10.21 14.46
C THR A 178 10.84 9.55 14.45
N GLY A 179 10.72 8.31 14.92
CA GLY A 179 9.52 7.49 14.72
C GLY A 179 9.19 7.31 13.24
N ILE A 180 10.20 7.23 12.38
CA ILE A 180 10.08 6.91 10.95
C ILE A 180 10.77 5.56 10.74
N ASP A 181 10.08 4.61 10.14
CA ASP A 181 10.68 3.33 9.78
C ASP A 181 11.63 3.52 8.61
N LEU A 182 12.92 3.26 8.85
CA LEU A 182 13.96 3.36 7.83
C LEU A 182 14.32 1.97 7.31
N LEU A 183 14.22 1.78 5.99
CA LEU A 183 14.58 0.54 5.32
C LEU A 183 15.52 0.81 4.15
N THR A 184 16.36 -0.17 3.82
CA THR A 184 17.10 -0.22 2.56
C THR A 184 16.38 -1.13 1.56
N PHE A 185 16.69 -1.00 0.28
CA PHE A 185 16.06 -1.84 -0.75
C PHE A 185 16.38 -3.34 -0.58
N ASP A 186 17.55 -3.69 -0.05
CA ASP A 186 17.89 -5.09 0.21
C ASP A 186 16.98 -5.70 1.29
N GLN A 187 16.48 -4.90 2.24
CA GLN A 187 15.55 -5.40 3.24
C GLN A 187 14.20 -5.80 2.62
N LEU A 188 13.77 -5.22 1.49
CA LEU A 188 12.56 -5.68 0.80
C LEU A 188 12.74 -7.12 0.29
N ILE A 189 13.95 -7.49 -0.15
CA ILE A 189 14.29 -8.86 -0.54
C ILE A 189 14.26 -9.78 0.69
N ASP A 190 14.81 -9.33 1.82
CA ASP A 190 14.77 -10.09 3.07
C ASP A 190 13.33 -10.32 3.55
N TRP A 191 12.47 -9.29 3.51
CA TRP A 191 11.05 -9.40 3.81
C TRP A 191 10.34 -10.36 2.86
N TYR A 192 10.62 -10.26 1.56
CA TYR A 192 10.10 -11.19 0.58
C TYR A 192 10.48 -12.63 0.94
N ARG A 193 11.73 -12.92 1.31
CA ARG A 193 12.15 -14.29 1.66
C ARG A 193 11.51 -14.82 2.94
N ASN A 194 11.30 -13.97 3.94
CA ASN A 194 11.03 -14.40 5.31
C ASN A 194 9.60 -14.15 5.83
N ASP A 195 8.82 -13.24 5.23
CA ASP A 195 7.44 -12.95 5.65
C ASP A 195 6.41 -13.52 4.65
N GLN A 196 5.14 -13.34 4.97
CA GLN A 196 4.01 -13.69 4.12
C GLN A 196 4.06 -12.90 2.79
N ARG A 197 4.38 -13.62 1.72
CA ARG A 197 4.35 -13.13 0.34
C ARG A 197 2.97 -13.31 -0.27
N TYR A 198 2.42 -12.23 -0.81
CA TYR A 198 1.20 -12.27 -1.62
C TYR A 198 1.09 -11.00 -2.47
N LYS A 199 0.45 -11.15 -3.63
CA LYS A 199 0.08 -10.02 -4.50
C LYS A 199 -0.91 -9.11 -3.78
N LYS A 200 -0.82 -7.82 -4.06
CA LYS A 200 -1.69 -6.76 -3.53
C LYS A 200 -2.32 -6.02 -4.71
N LEU A 201 -3.51 -5.47 -4.53
CA LEU A 201 -4.11 -4.54 -5.49
C LEU A 201 -3.35 -3.21 -5.43
N VAL A 202 -3.20 -2.53 -6.57
CA VAL A 202 -2.66 -1.17 -6.61
C VAL A 202 -3.79 -0.23 -7.00
N LEU A 203 -4.17 0.63 -6.06
CA LEU A 203 -5.16 1.68 -6.25
C LEU A 203 -4.47 2.99 -6.62
N ARG A 204 -5.22 3.90 -7.23
CA ARG A 204 -4.86 5.31 -7.40
C ARG A 204 -6.07 6.17 -7.07
N LEU A 205 -5.84 7.37 -6.54
CA LEU A 205 -6.90 8.36 -6.35
C LEU A 205 -7.01 9.22 -7.63
N THR A 206 -8.19 9.28 -8.22
CA THR A 206 -8.50 10.07 -9.43
C THR A 206 -9.66 11.02 -9.11
N GLY A 207 -9.35 12.29 -8.89
CA GLY A 207 -10.33 13.25 -8.38
C GLY A 207 -10.84 12.83 -6.99
N ALA A 208 -12.13 12.53 -6.87
CA ALA A 208 -12.76 12.09 -5.63
C ALA A 208 -13.00 10.56 -5.55
N GLN A 209 -12.58 9.80 -6.55
CA GLN A 209 -12.80 8.36 -6.65
C GLN A 209 -11.47 7.60 -6.69
N TYR A 210 -11.48 6.38 -6.16
CA TYR A 210 -10.39 5.44 -6.38
C TYR A 210 -10.57 4.72 -7.72
N ALA A 211 -9.47 4.26 -8.29
CA ALA A 211 -9.44 3.37 -9.44
C ALA A 211 -8.37 2.32 -9.20
N PHE A 212 -8.50 1.15 -9.82
CA PHE A 212 -7.37 0.24 -9.92
C PHE A 212 -6.35 0.82 -10.90
N LYS A 213 -5.11 0.95 -10.43
CA LYS A 213 -3.93 1.12 -11.29
C LYS A 213 -3.49 -0.25 -11.81
N HIS A 214 -3.45 -1.25 -10.91
CA HIS A 214 -3.21 -2.65 -11.25
C HIS A 214 -4.13 -3.58 -10.45
N MET A 215 -5.02 -4.27 -11.16
CA MET A 215 -5.91 -5.30 -10.61
C MET A 215 -5.27 -6.70 -10.78
N HIS A 216 -4.25 -6.97 -9.96
CA HIS A 216 -3.44 -8.21 -10.03
C HIS A 216 -4.25 -9.50 -9.83
N PHE A 217 -5.40 -9.41 -9.14
CA PHE A 217 -6.35 -10.50 -8.92
C PHE A 217 -7.76 -9.91 -8.82
N GLU A 218 -8.80 -10.75 -8.92
CA GLU A 218 -10.16 -10.25 -8.74
C GLU A 218 -10.37 -9.79 -7.28
N PRO A 219 -10.69 -8.50 -7.05
CA PRO A 219 -10.96 -7.99 -5.72
C PRO A 219 -12.15 -8.71 -5.09
N THR A 220 -11.92 -9.25 -3.90
CA THR A 220 -13.00 -9.81 -3.11
C THR A 220 -13.62 -8.68 -2.27
N GLN A 221 -12.95 -8.25 -1.21
CA GLN A 221 -13.60 -7.45 -0.17
C GLN A 221 -14.03 -6.04 -0.59
N ILE A 222 -13.24 -5.31 -1.38
CA ILE A 222 -13.50 -3.89 -1.66
C ILE A 222 -14.85 -3.66 -2.36
N LEU A 223 -15.29 -4.57 -3.24
CA LEU A 223 -16.57 -4.48 -3.95
C LEU A 223 -17.80 -4.70 -3.04
N SER A 224 -17.59 -5.27 -1.85
CA SER A 224 -18.64 -5.43 -0.83
C SER A 224 -18.88 -4.15 -0.03
N TYR A 225 -17.97 -3.18 -0.06
CA TYR A 225 -18.02 -1.99 0.81
C TYR A 225 -17.91 -0.66 0.05
N VAL A 226 -17.32 -0.67 -1.14
CA VAL A 226 -17.05 0.52 -1.94
C VAL A 226 -17.83 0.40 -3.24
N GLY A 227 -18.76 1.34 -3.44
CA GLY A 227 -19.65 1.39 -4.61
C GLY A 227 -19.08 2.20 -5.77
N PRO A 228 -19.83 2.28 -6.88
CA PRO A 228 -19.43 3.00 -8.09
C PRO A 228 -19.34 4.53 -7.92
N ASP A 229 -19.88 5.08 -6.83
CA ASP A 229 -19.72 6.49 -6.47
C ASP A 229 -18.31 6.80 -5.93
N ARG A 230 -17.58 5.77 -5.45
CA ARG A 230 -16.25 5.90 -4.83
C ARG A 230 -15.16 5.09 -5.49
N LEU A 231 -15.49 4.05 -6.24
CA LEU A 231 -14.55 3.22 -6.98
C LEU A 231 -14.94 3.20 -8.46
N SER A 232 -14.02 3.58 -9.32
CA SER A 232 -14.16 3.52 -10.76
C SER A 232 -13.43 2.28 -11.31
N LEU A 233 -14.04 1.64 -12.31
CA LEU A 233 -13.50 0.49 -13.01
C LEU A 233 -13.42 0.83 -14.49
N SER A 234 -12.32 0.45 -15.14
CA SER A 234 -12.23 0.46 -16.60
C SER A 234 -13.17 -0.57 -17.23
N SER A 235 -13.47 -0.42 -18.52
CA SER A 235 -14.28 -1.39 -19.27
C SER A 235 -13.69 -2.81 -19.23
N ASP A 236 -12.36 -2.93 -19.29
CA ASP A 236 -11.66 -4.21 -19.24
C ASP A 236 -11.77 -4.86 -17.86
N GLU A 237 -11.58 -4.10 -16.78
CA GLU A 237 -11.74 -4.59 -15.41
C GLU A 237 -13.19 -5.04 -15.14
N PHE A 238 -14.16 -4.24 -15.59
CA PHE A 238 -15.57 -4.58 -15.49
C PHE A 238 -15.90 -5.86 -16.26
N GLY A 239 -15.42 -5.98 -17.50
CA GLY A 239 -15.59 -7.17 -18.34
C GLY A 239 -14.96 -8.42 -17.72
N ARG A 240 -13.74 -8.30 -17.19
CA ARG A 240 -13.05 -9.39 -16.48
C ARG A 240 -13.82 -9.87 -15.26
N LEU A 241 -14.31 -8.96 -14.42
CA LEU A 241 -15.08 -9.31 -13.24
C LEU A 241 -16.41 -9.98 -13.60
N LYS A 242 -17.11 -9.45 -14.61
CA LYS A 242 -18.33 -10.06 -15.13
C LYS A 242 -18.08 -11.48 -15.65
N ALA A 243 -17.01 -11.69 -16.43
CA ALA A 243 -16.62 -13.01 -16.90
C ALA A 243 -16.24 -13.97 -15.77
N ALA A 244 -15.70 -13.45 -14.66
CA ALA A 244 -15.41 -14.20 -13.43
C ALA A 244 -16.65 -14.46 -12.54
N GLY A 245 -17.85 -14.10 -13.02
CA GLY A 245 -19.13 -14.39 -12.37
C GLY A 245 -19.57 -13.37 -11.31
N TYR A 246 -18.97 -12.17 -11.29
CA TYR A 246 -19.42 -11.08 -10.41
C TYR A 246 -20.67 -10.40 -11.00
N GLU A 247 -21.65 -10.06 -10.16
CA GLU A 247 -22.86 -9.34 -10.58
C GLU A 247 -22.62 -7.84 -10.81
N MET A 248 -21.67 -7.52 -11.69
CA MET A 248 -21.19 -6.16 -11.91
C MET A 248 -22.26 -5.20 -12.46
N ASP A 249 -23.25 -5.71 -13.19
CA ASP A 249 -24.40 -4.91 -13.67
C ASP A 249 -25.30 -4.41 -12.52
N LYS A 250 -25.30 -5.11 -11.38
CA LYS A 250 -26.00 -4.68 -10.16
C LYS A 250 -25.11 -3.75 -9.33
N TRP A 251 -23.83 -4.09 -9.20
CA TRP A 251 -22.85 -3.24 -8.52
C TRP A 251 -22.75 -1.85 -9.14
N SER A 252 -22.77 -1.73 -10.48
CA SER A 252 -22.76 -0.42 -11.16
C SER A 252 -23.99 0.45 -10.89
N LYS A 253 -25.07 -0.15 -10.39
CA LYS A 253 -26.30 0.53 -9.95
C LYS A 253 -26.33 0.80 -8.44
N GLY A 254 -25.24 0.49 -7.72
CA GLY A 254 -25.10 0.71 -6.28
C GLY A 254 -25.43 -0.49 -5.39
N ASP A 255 -25.76 -1.65 -5.96
CA ASP A 255 -26.05 -2.87 -5.20
C ASP A 255 -24.77 -3.67 -4.92
N LEU A 256 -24.21 -3.47 -3.73
CA LEU A 256 -22.89 -3.97 -3.34
C LEU A 256 -22.81 -5.51 -3.29
N LEU A 257 -21.63 -6.05 -3.58
CA LEU A 257 -21.43 -7.50 -3.70
C LEU A 257 -21.13 -8.13 -2.33
N THR A 258 -22.17 -8.39 -1.54
CA THR A 258 -22.03 -8.84 -0.14
C THR A 258 -22.17 -10.35 0.05
N TYR A 259 -22.75 -11.08 -0.92
CA TYR A 259 -22.99 -12.52 -0.80
C TYR A 259 -21.97 -13.34 -1.59
N ASN A 260 -21.22 -14.19 -0.88
CA ASN A 260 -20.03 -14.87 -1.38
C ASN A 260 -19.06 -13.93 -2.12
N VAL A 261 -19.15 -12.63 -1.81
CA VAL A 261 -18.33 -11.54 -2.34
C VAL A 261 -18.50 -11.29 -3.86
N LYS A 262 -19.33 -12.08 -4.55
CA LYS A 262 -19.59 -11.96 -6.00
C LYS A 262 -21.01 -11.55 -6.35
N PHE A 263 -21.96 -11.84 -5.47
CA PHE A 263 -23.37 -11.58 -5.69
C PHE A 263 -23.83 -10.39 -4.88
N ALA A 264 -24.74 -9.64 -5.49
CA ALA A 264 -25.31 -8.45 -4.93
C ALA A 264 -26.23 -8.76 -3.74
N GLU A 265 -26.43 -7.78 -2.87
CA GLU A 265 -27.26 -7.95 -1.68
C GLU A 265 -28.72 -8.28 -2.05
N SER A 266 -29.22 -7.68 -3.13
CA SER A 266 -30.57 -8.00 -3.63
C SER A 266 -30.74 -9.48 -4.00
N THR A 267 -29.71 -10.11 -4.58
CA THR A 267 -29.71 -11.54 -4.95
C THR A 267 -29.78 -12.42 -3.72
N ARG A 268 -28.99 -12.12 -2.70
CA ARG A 268 -29.04 -12.82 -1.41
C ARG A 268 -30.43 -12.76 -0.79
N ASN A 269 -31.03 -11.56 -0.77
CA ASN A 269 -32.34 -11.35 -0.18
C ASN A 269 -33.43 -12.14 -0.92
N GLN A 270 -33.35 -12.21 -2.25
CA GLN A 270 -34.25 -13.03 -3.06
C GLN A 270 -34.12 -14.53 -2.72
N GLU A 271 -32.90 -15.06 -2.63
CA GLU A 271 -32.67 -16.48 -2.32
C GLU A 271 -33.11 -16.85 -0.89
N LEU A 272 -32.85 -15.99 0.10
CA LEU A 272 -33.34 -16.19 1.47
C LEU A 272 -34.87 -16.23 1.55
N ASN A 273 -35.54 -15.36 0.79
CA ASN A 273 -37.00 -15.32 0.75
C ASN A 273 -37.61 -16.55 0.07
N LYS A 274 -36.99 -17.07 -1.01
CA LYS A 274 -37.38 -18.35 -1.63
C LYS A 274 -37.25 -19.52 -0.65
N GLY A 275 -36.16 -19.56 0.12
CA GLY A 275 -35.93 -20.58 1.15
C GLY A 275 -36.98 -20.55 2.25
N ARG A 276 -37.41 -19.36 2.70
CA ARG A 276 -38.47 -19.21 3.72
C ARG A 276 -39.84 -19.68 3.25
N HIS A 277 -40.22 -19.44 1.99
CA HIS A 277 -41.51 -19.90 1.47
C HIS A 277 -41.61 -21.43 1.32
N SER A 278 -40.48 -22.14 1.19
CA SER A 278 -40.43 -23.61 1.17
C SER A 278 -40.73 -24.27 2.53
N PHE A 279 -40.49 -23.55 3.65
CA PHE A 279 -40.74 -24.08 5.01
C PHE A 279 -42.18 -23.88 5.52
N TYR A 280 -42.95 -22.96 4.93
CA TYR A 280 -44.34 -22.70 5.31
C TYR A 280 -45.38 -23.38 4.40
N SER A 281 -44.93 -24.21 3.45
CA SER A 281 -45.79 -24.97 2.53
C SER A 281 -45.81 -26.48 2.81
N LYS A 282 -45.62 -26.90 4.07
CA LYS A 282 -45.82 -28.28 4.52
C LYS A 282 -46.82 -28.33 5.66
#